data_AF-A0A923VRK5-F1
#
_entry.id   AF-A0A923VRK5-F1
#
_cell.length_a   1.000
_cell.length_b   1.000
_cell.length_c   1.000
_cell.angle_alpha   90.00
_cell.angle_beta   90.00
_cell.angle_gamma   90.00
#
_symmetry.space_group_name_H-M   'P 1'
#
loop_
_entity.id
_entity.type
_entity.pdbx_description
1 polymer ?
#
loop_
_entity_poly.entity_id
_entity_poly.type
_entity_poly.pdbx_seq_one_letter_code
_entity_poly.pdbx_strand_id
1 'polypeptide(L)'
;MAWKGSLALDYRCDELRGVPRTVLHDRHDGPLRVLASLYPEAPAICHNVLVHPPGGLVGGDELDIDLTLHPGAHALVTTPGATRFYRSTGATATQRLRA
;
A
#
# COMPACT_ATOMS: atom_id res chain seq x y z
N MET A 1 -23.40 4.87 -1.13
CA MET A 1 -22.93 3.49 -1.22
C MET A 1 -21.55 3.47 -0.58
N ALA A 2 -21.35 2.62 0.42
CA ALA A 2 -20.03 2.39 0.98
C ALA A 2 -19.18 1.64 -0.06
N TRP A 3 -17.89 1.92 -0.11
CA TRP A 3 -16.98 1.21 -1.00
C TRP A 3 -15.89 0.48 -0.22
N LYS A 4 -15.35 -0.56 -0.84
CA LYS A 4 -14.26 -1.37 -0.30
C LYS A 4 -13.07 -1.24 -1.23
N GLY A 5 -11.91 -0.95 -0.66
CA GLY A 5 -10.63 -0.98 -1.33
C GLY A 5 -9.75 -2.04 -0.68
N SER A 6 -9.04 -2.80 -1.50
CA SER A 6 -8.03 -3.73 -1.02
C SER A 6 -6.73 -3.53 -1.77
N LEU A 7 -5.61 -3.68 -1.07
CA LEU A 7 -4.27 -3.63 -1.63
C LEU A 7 -3.41 -4.71 -0.99
N ALA A 8 -2.98 -5.67 -1.80
CA ALA A 8 -2.01 -6.68 -1.44
C ALA A 8 -0.64 -6.32 -2.02
N LEU A 9 0.39 -6.35 -1.17
CA LEU A 9 1.77 -6.03 -1.50
C LEU A 9 2.67 -7.23 -1.19
N ASP A 10 3.24 -7.87 -2.22
CA ASP A 10 4.19 -8.99 -2.08
C ASP A 10 5.60 -8.52 -2.50
N TYR A 11 6.50 -8.42 -1.53
CA TYR A 11 7.88 -7.96 -1.71
C TYR A 11 8.87 -9.11 -1.72
N ARG A 12 9.66 -9.21 -2.80
CA ARG A 12 10.67 -10.26 -2.98
C ARG A 12 12.04 -9.68 -3.27
N CYS A 13 13.07 -10.38 -2.82
CA CYS A 13 14.41 -10.13 -3.31
C CYS A 13 14.60 -10.84 -4.66
N ASP A 14 15.04 -10.10 -5.66
CA ASP A 14 15.44 -10.56 -6.98
C ASP A 14 16.90 -10.12 -7.24
N GLU A 15 17.47 -10.50 -8.37
CA GLU A 15 18.79 -10.06 -8.82
C GLU A 15 18.70 -9.28 -10.12
N LEU A 16 19.22 -8.05 -10.11
CA LEU A 16 19.38 -7.24 -11.31
C LEU A 16 20.87 -7.09 -11.62
N ARG A 17 21.34 -7.78 -12.66
CA ARG A 17 22.75 -7.74 -13.11
C ARG A 17 23.75 -8.16 -12.01
N GLY A 18 23.37 -9.16 -11.21
CA GLY A 18 24.19 -9.67 -10.09
C GLY A 18 24.15 -8.80 -8.84
N VAL A 19 23.26 -7.81 -8.77
CA VAL A 19 23.05 -6.97 -7.58
C VAL A 19 21.66 -7.27 -6.99
N PRO A 20 21.53 -7.50 -5.68
CA PRO A 20 20.23 -7.68 -5.03
C PRO A 20 19.30 -6.49 -5.27
N ARG A 21 18.05 -6.78 -5.63
CA ARG A 21 16.99 -5.80 -5.84
C ARG A 21 15.72 -6.26 -5.17
N THR A 22 15.13 -5.44 -4.32
CA THR A 22 13.78 -5.71 -3.82
C THR A 22 12.77 -5.30 -4.88
N VAL A 23 11.83 -6.17 -5.22
CA VAL A 23 10.74 -5.89 -6.17
C VAL A 23 9.39 -6.08 -5.49
N LEU A 24 8.40 -5.30 -5.95
CA LEU A 24 7.02 -5.40 -5.49
C LEU A 24 6.15 -6.00 -6.59
N HIS A 25 5.30 -6.94 -6.21
CA HIS A 25 4.13 -7.33 -6.97
C HIS A 25 2.88 -6.93 -6.18
N ASP A 26 2.15 -5.93 -6.69
CA ASP A 26 0.93 -5.45 -6.08
C ASP A 26 -0.33 -5.95 -6.79
N ARG A 27 -1.41 -6.15 -6.02
CA ARG A 27 -2.76 -6.39 -6.53
C ARG A 27 -3.73 -5.54 -5.75
N HIS A 28 -4.62 -4.84 -6.45
CA HIS A 28 -5.63 -4.00 -5.81
C HIS A 28 -7.02 -4.21 -6.38
N ASP A 29 -8.01 -3.93 -5.55
CA ASP A 29 -9.39 -3.70 -5.94
C ASP A 29 -9.86 -2.36 -5.37
N GLY A 30 -10.69 -1.64 -6.13
CA GLY A 30 -11.15 -0.31 -5.73
C GLY A 30 -10.09 0.80 -5.87
N PRO A 31 -10.13 1.83 -5.00
CA PRO A 31 -9.37 3.06 -5.22
C PRO A 31 -7.96 3.09 -4.65
N LEU A 32 -7.59 2.19 -3.72
CA LEU A 32 -6.26 2.20 -3.09
C LEU A 32 -5.21 1.55 -4.00
N ARG A 33 -4.09 2.24 -4.29
CA ARG A 33 -3.09 1.79 -5.28
C ARG A 33 -1.67 2.17 -4.88
N VAL A 34 -0.69 1.51 -5.51
CA VAL A 34 0.71 1.93 -5.51
C VAL A 34 0.90 2.99 -6.58
N LEU A 35 1.43 4.17 -6.21
CA LEU A 35 1.73 5.22 -7.17
C LEU A 35 3.01 4.91 -7.95
N ALA A 36 4.06 4.52 -7.24
CA ALA A 36 5.37 4.23 -7.81
C ALA A 36 6.19 3.31 -6.89
N SER A 37 7.07 2.52 -7.51
CA SER A 37 8.18 1.82 -6.86
C SER A 37 9.46 2.59 -7.17
N LEU A 38 10.05 3.18 -6.13
CA LEU A 38 11.22 4.07 -6.21
C LEU A 38 12.41 3.41 -5.51
N TYR A 39 13.62 3.74 -5.93
CA TYR A 39 14.86 3.19 -5.37
C TYR A 39 15.87 4.32 -5.10
N PRO A 40 15.54 5.29 -4.24
CA PRO A 40 16.37 6.47 -4.04
C PRO A 40 17.68 6.16 -3.30
N GLU A 41 17.73 5.09 -2.51
CA GLU A 41 18.91 4.69 -1.73
C GLU A 41 19.76 3.66 -2.48
N ALA A 42 19.16 2.54 -2.88
CA ALA A 42 19.81 1.46 -3.65
C ALA A 42 18.74 0.52 -4.23
N PRO A 43 19.07 -0.32 -5.24
CA PRO A 43 18.15 -1.34 -5.76
C PRO A 43 17.61 -2.28 -4.69
N ALA A 44 18.39 -2.54 -3.64
CA ALA A 44 18.01 -3.42 -2.54
C ALA A 44 16.85 -2.87 -1.68
N ILE A 45 16.56 -1.56 -1.70
CA ILE A 45 15.53 -0.93 -0.85
C ILE A 45 14.42 -0.36 -1.75
N CYS A 46 13.24 -0.98 -1.71
CA CYS A 46 12.10 -0.57 -2.52
C CYS A 46 11.20 0.41 -1.74
N HIS A 47 11.08 1.65 -2.23
CA HIS A 47 10.22 2.67 -1.63
C HIS A 47 8.90 2.74 -2.39
N ASN A 48 7.78 2.57 -1.70
CA ASN A 48 6.46 2.67 -2.28
C ASN A 48 5.62 3.77 -1.64
N VAL A 49 4.97 4.54 -2.50
CA VAL A 49 3.98 5.53 -2.10
C VAL A 49 2.59 4.97 -2.39
N LEU A 50 1.80 4.74 -1.35
CA LEU A 50 0.41 4.33 -1.47
C LEU A 50 -0.47 5.57 -1.66
N VAL A 51 -1.37 5.51 -2.63
CA VAL A 51 -2.32 6.58 -2.92
C VAL A 51 -3.75 6.07 -2.84
N HIS A 52 -4.58 6.88 -2.21
CA HIS A 52 -6.01 6.73 -2.17
C HIS A 52 -6.62 8.00 -2.78
N PRO A 53 -6.92 8.01 -4.10
CA PRO A 53 -7.41 9.20 -4.79
C PRO A 53 -8.68 9.83 -4.18
N PRO A 54 -9.64 9.07 -3.61
CA PRO A 54 -10.75 9.67 -2.87
C PRO A 54 -10.26 10.46 -1.65
N GLY A 55 -10.91 11.61 -1.39
CA GLY A 55 -10.47 12.59 -0.38
C GLY A 55 -10.51 12.13 1.09
N GLY A 56 -10.97 10.91 1.36
CA GLY A 56 -11.04 10.29 2.68
C GLY A 56 -12.12 9.21 2.71
N LEU A 57 -12.37 8.67 3.91
CA LEU A 57 -13.39 7.66 4.15
C LEU A 57 -14.62 8.30 4.78
N VAL A 58 -15.80 7.87 4.34
CA VAL A 58 -17.10 8.16 4.96
C VAL A 58 -17.70 6.86 5.54
N GLY A 59 -18.81 6.97 6.25
CA GLY A 59 -19.39 5.85 6.98
C GLY A 59 -19.65 4.61 6.11
N GLY A 60 -19.08 3.48 6.54
CA GLY A 60 -19.15 2.18 5.87
C GLY A 60 -17.99 1.87 4.93
N ASP A 61 -17.13 2.84 4.60
CA ASP A 61 -15.99 2.59 3.72
C ASP A 61 -14.93 1.70 4.38
N GLU A 62 -14.29 0.84 3.60
CA GLU A 62 -13.26 -0.07 4.07
C GLU A 62 -11.99 0.01 3.21
N LEU A 63 -10.83 0.07 3.87
CA LEU A 63 -9.52 -0.11 3.27
C LEU A 63 -8.79 -1.27 3.94
N ASP A 64 -8.53 -2.33 3.19
CA ASP A 64 -7.74 -3.47 3.63
C ASP A 64 -6.36 -3.46 2.95
N ILE A 65 -5.28 -3.41 3.75
CA ILE A 65 -3.90 -3.42 3.27
C ILE A 65 -3.21 -4.65 3.83
N ASP A 66 -2.75 -5.53 2.94
CA ASP A 66 -2.03 -6.75 3.30
C ASP A 66 -0.61 -6.68 2.71
N LEU A 67 0.40 -6.84 3.57
CA LEU A 67 1.81 -6.87 3.22
C LEU A 67 2.40 -8.26 3.45
N THR A 68 3.27 -8.67 2.56
CA THR A 68 4.12 -9.85 2.71
C THR A 68 5.54 -9.47 2.33
N LEU A 69 6.46 -9.60 3.28
CA LEU A 69 7.88 -9.37 3.07
C LEU A 69 8.62 -10.71 3.07
N HIS A 70 9.09 -11.13 1.90
CA HIS A 70 9.87 -12.37 1.77
C HIS A 70 11.32 -12.17 2.25
N PRO A 71 12.04 -13.24 2.64
CA PRO A 71 13.42 -13.14 3.09
C PRO A 71 14.33 -12.38 2.11
N GLY A 72 15.18 -11.50 2.64
CA GLY A 72 16.12 -10.68 1.86
C GLY A 72 15.51 -9.45 1.20
N ALA A 73 14.18 -9.32 1.18
CA ALA A 73 13.53 -8.10 0.70
C ALA A 73 13.61 -6.98 1.75
N HIS A 74 13.69 -5.73 1.28
CA HIS A 74 13.67 -4.54 2.11
C HIS A 74 12.77 -3.48 1.47
N ALA A 75 11.71 -3.09 2.18
CA ALA A 75 10.71 -2.16 1.70
C ALA A 75 10.51 -0.98 2.67
N LEU A 76 10.32 0.21 2.11
CA LEU A 76 9.77 1.38 2.80
C LEU A 76 8.41 1.70 2.17
N VAL A 77 7.35 1.69 2.97
CA VAL A 77 5.99 1.97 2.50
C VAL A 77 5.47 3.22 3.19
N THR A 78 5.01 4.19 2.40
CA THR A 78 4.55 5.48 2.89
C THR A 78 3.28 5.95 2.17
N THR A 79 2.59 6.93 2.72
CA THR A 79 1.50 7.66 2.07
C THR A 79 1.90 9.12 1.93
N PRO A 80 1.41 9.85 0.90
CA PRO A 80 1.73 11.27 0.74
C PRO A 80 1.12 12.16 1.83
N GLY A 81 0.23 11.61 2.66
CA GLY A 81 -0.38 12.29 3.79
C GLY A 81 -1.23 11.34 4.64
N ALA A 82 -1.82 11.89 5.70
CA ALA A 82 -2.70 11.15 6.58
C ALA A 82 -4.05 10.84 5.94
N THR A 83 -4.58 9.63 6.19
CA THR A 83 -5.96 9.27 5.83
C THR A 83 -6.95 10.13 6.61
N ARG A 84 -7.92 10.73 5.92
CA ARG A 84 -9.00 11.50 6.53
C ARG A 84 -10.23 10.61 6.77
N PHE A 85 -10.75 10.65 7.98
CA PHE A 85 -12.04 10.05 8.35
C PHE A 85 -13.05 11.18 8.58
N TYR A 86 -14.13 11.19 7.80
CA TYR A 86 -15.17 12.19 7.94
C TYR A 86 -16.22 11.76 8.96
N ARG A 87 -16.81 12.74 9.64
CA ARG A 87 -17.96 12.51 10.52
C ARG A 87 -19.08 11.86 9.72
N SER A 88 -19.62 10.75 10.22
CA SER A 88 -20.78 10.07 9.66
C SER A 88 -21.71 9.60 10.77
N THR A 89 -23.01 9.58 10.48
CA THR A 89 -24.04 8.92 11.30
C THR A 89 -24.32 7.48 10.82
N GLY A 90 -23.61 7.02 9.79
CA GLY A 90 -23.74 5.69 9.22
C GLY A 90 -22.82 4.65 9.88
N ALA A 91 -22.56 3.56 9.17
CA ALA A 91 -21.67 2.49 9.63
C ALA A 91 -20.23 2.98 9.86
N THR A 92 -19.45 2.24 10.65
CA THR A 92 -18.04 2.55 10.91
C THR A 92 -17.21 2.43 9.63
N ALA A 93 -16.41 3.45 9.34
CA ALA A 93 -15.37 3.36 8.33
C ALA A 93 -14.13 2.68 8.92
N THR A 94 -13.44 1.81 8.18
CA THR A 94 -12.26 1.10 8.68
C THR A 94 -11.08 1.16 7.71
N GLN A 95 -9.87 1.27 8.27
CA GLN A 95 -8.63 1.02 7.56
C GLN A 95 -7.84 -0.01 8.36
N ARG A 96 -7.44 -1.10 7.72
CA ARG A 96 -6.73 -2.24 8.35
C ARG A 96 -5.42 -2.47 7.63
N LEU A 97 -4.38 -2.76 8.41
CA LEU A 97 -3.05 -3.07 7.94
C LEU A 97 -2.63 -4.42 8.54
N ARG A 98 -2.16 -5.33 7.71
CA ARG A 98 -1.52 -6.60 8.11
C ARG A 98 -0.16 -6.67 7.44
N ALA A 99 0.88 -7.03 8.19
CA ALA A 99 2.26 -7.13 7.72
C ALA A 99 2.99 -8.28 8.44
#